data_AF-A0A2M9PW78-F1
#
_entry.id   AF-A0A2M9PW78-F1
#
_cell.length_a   1.000
_cell.length_b   1.000
_cell.length_c   1.000
_cell.angle_alpha   90.00
_cell.angle_beta   90.00
_cell.angle_gamma   90.00
#
_symmetry.space_group_name_H-M   'P 1'
#
loop_
_entity.id
_entity.type
_entity.pdbx_description
1 polymer ?
#
loop_
_entity_poly.entity_id
_entity_poly.type
_entity_poly.pdbx_seq_one_letter_code
_entity_poly.pdbx_strand_id
1 'polypeptide(L)'
;MLSYRLVTTMEELESYKSTWSEILEREKNNNPFIEFEWVSTWWTTLGVNDNVEIYIVEHEGMAVAFFPFVRSNRFGGIHHFSFIGQGFATYMEVIAVKQWKEPSIEYLLKELSRKYERFILELHGLLESKNTSQILEKYAIEHRVPHSIFRAVTPYIDFHSIKLEDFLHKYRKKFKSIQRREKKLKALGYVTFQAVHRERIAGMFDLFERRWQKKIDKSRFTEQQTRRFFECLTKEKCNALRVEVDSLQFEGYWIGFTIDICCRDRNFCQAMGHDPDFNMFGPGRLIERENMLKAHASNYRFYDFGSGYEPYKFEWYTHIDFSRRFVMSTKGKRERILRLIMILRDRLKGQLTNNHQLVKLKRDRLGELRYFLKNARLKDWFHSFKKGINRLIAVHIFDIYVSEKDQGQNSSSFNEMFIQDVMAYRGRANYFSNYQKGYRIFRNSTKEIAFLRHDQLIYEEKIGFTHKLPSDVSYIKENNCQLSDIVAKVQEEGRAVCISVHWYEGKRRRKLVQLGFKKVERIKIFQLFNKKKVYRKENNWLKYLQSQGKNIDHLWQLVLLPMFT
;
A
#
# COMPACT_ATOMS: atom_id res chain seq x y z
N MET A 1 -16.17 45.02 20.75
CA MET A 1 -15.52 45.33 19.44
C MET A 1 -14.54 44.21 19.10
N LEU A 2 -14.39 43.83 17.82
CA LEU A 2 -13.37 42.85 17.41
C LEU A 2 -12.04 43.54 17.07
N SER A 3 -10.95 42.91 17.47
CA SER A 3 -9.57 43.27 17.09
C SER A 3 -8.82 42.01 16.66
N TYR A 4 -7.62 42.14 16.07
CA TYR A 4 -6.74 40.99 15.90
C TYR A 4 -5.32 41.26 16.38
N ARG A 5 -4.69 40.22 16.88
CA ARG A 5 -3.25 40.13 17.13
C ARG A 5 -2.63 39.16 16.13
N LEU A 6 -1.41 39.46 15.68
CA LEU A 6 -0.63 38.58 14.82
C LEU A 6 0.45 37.90 15.65
N VAL A 7 0.52 36.58 15.58
CA VAL A 7 1.57 35.75 16.16
C VAL A 7 2.45 35.19 15.04
N THR A 8 3.76 35.40 15.14
CA THR A 8 4.75 34.96 14.15
C THR A 8 5.88 34.13 14.75
N THR A 9 5.86 33.90 16.07
CA THR A 9 6.83 33.04 16.75
C THR A 9 6.13 31.93 17.55
N MET A 10 6.84 30.83 17.78
CA MET A 10 6.33 29.73 18.59
C MET A 10 6.19 30.13 20.06
N GLU A 11 7.09 30.97 20.58
CA GLU A 11 7.05 31.47 21.95
C GLU A 11 5.76 32.27 22.23
N GLU A 12 5.38 33.15 21.30
CA GLU A 12 4.11 33.87 21.38
C GLU A 12 2.90 32.91 21.32
N LEU A 13 2.93 31.92 20.42
CA LEU A 13 1.83 30.96 20.27
C LEU A 13 1.63 30.12 21.54
N GLU A 14 2.71 29.75 22.23
CA GLU A 14 2.64 28.93 23.44
C GLU A 14 1.79 29.58 24.55
N SER A 15 1.81 30.92 24.64
CA SER A 15 0.98 31.65 25.60
C SER A 15 -0.53 31.47 25.37
N TYR A 16 -0.95 31.08 24.16
CA TYR A 16 -2.34 30.85 23.79
C TYR A 16 -2.76 29.37 23.85
N LYS A 17 -1.88 28.46 24.28
CA LYS A 17 -2.15 27.02 24.31
C LYS A 17 -3.44 26.67 25.07
N SER A 18 -3.60 27.19 26.29
CA SER A 18 -4.80 26.91 27.11
C SER A 18 -6.07 27.35 26.39
N THR A 19 -6.11 28.61 25.93
CA THR A 19 -7.28 29.17 25.24
C THR A 19 -7.60 28.42 23.94
N TRP A 20 -6.58 28.05 23.16
CA TRP A 20 -6.76 27.25 21.95
C TRP A 20 -7.41 25.89 22.27
N SER A 21 -6.84 25.16 23.22
CA SER A 21 -7.33 23.84 23.63
C SER A 21 -8.73 23.91 24.25
N GLU A 22 -9.03 24.94 25.05
CA GLU A 22 -10.36 25.18 25.63
C GLU A 22 -11.43 25.40 24.57
N ILE A 23 -11.13 26.18 23.51
CA ILE A 23 -12.05 26.37 22.39
C ILE A 23 -12.33 25.02 21.70
N LEU A 24 -11.28 24.24 21.41
CA LEU A 24 -11.45 22.95 20.74
C LEU A 24 -12.23 21.93 21.59
N GLU A 25 -12.00 21.93 22.90
CA GLU A 25 -12.73 21.07 23.82
C GLU A 25 -14.22 21.46 23.89
N ARG A 26 -14.50 22.75 24.06
CA ARG A 26 -15.86 23.29 24.09
C ARG A 26 -16.64 22.98 22.81
N GLU A 27 -15.97 23.09 21.65
CA GLU A 27 -16.55 22.82 20.34
C GLU A 27 -16.52 21.31 19.96
N LYS A 28 -16.12 20.44 20.89
CA LYS A 28 -16.02 18.98 20.72
C LYS A 28 -15.28 18.60 19.44
N ASN A 29 -14.13 19.25 19.23
CA ASN A 29 -13.33 19.02 18.04
C ASN A 29 -12.90 17.55 17.93
N ASN A 30 -12.92 17.01 16.72
CA ASN A 30 -12.37 15.69 16.41
C ASN A 30 -11.49 15.72 15.16
N ASN A 31 -11.06 16.91 14.75
CA ASN A 31 -10.08 17.10 13.70
C ASN A 31 -8.67 17.16 14.33
N PRO A 32 -7.81 16.16 14.14
CA PRO A 32 -6.47 16.15 14.74
C PRO A 32 -5.57 17.28 14.23
N PHE A 33 -5.80 17.77 13.01
CA PHE A 33 -4.89 18.68 12.31
C PHE A 33 -4.98 20.14 12.81
N ILE A 34 -5.93 20.44 13.69
CA ILE A 34 -6.07 21.77 14.31
C ILE A 34 -5.81 21.76 15.81
N GLU A 35 -5.45 20.60 16.39
CA GLU A 35 -4.99 20.52 17.78
C GLU A 35 -3.67 21.27 17.94
N PHE A 36 -3.49 21.92 19.10
CA PHE A 36 -2.32 22.74 19.36
C PHE A 36 -1.02 21.95 19.19
N GLU A 37 -0.98 20.72 19.69
CA GLU A 37 0.17 19.81 19.61
C GLU A 37 0.52 19.46 18.15
N TRP A 38 -0.49 19.29 17.29
CA TRP A 38 -0.25 19.01 15.87
C TRP A 38 0.33 20.25 15.17
N VAL A 39 -0.25 21.42 15.41
CA VAL A 39 0.15 22.70 14.80
C VAL A 39 1.57 23.10 15.22
N SER A 40 1.86 23.05 16.52
CA SER A 40 3.18 23.38 17.08
C SER A 40 4.25 22.39 16.61
N THR A 41 3.97 21.09 16.58
CA THR A 41 4.88 20.08 16.02
C THR A 41 5.13 20.31 14.54
N TRP A 42 4.09 20.63 13.77
CA TRP A 42 4.24 20.93 12.35
C TRP A 42 5.13 22.17 12.15
N TRP A 43 4.88 23.25 12.88
CA TRP A 43 5.65 24.49 12.76
C TRP A 43 7.13 24.26 13.12
N THR A 44 7.42 23.59 14.23
CA THR A 44 8.79 23.34 14.71
C THR A 44 9.58 22.30 13.90
N THR A 45 8.94 21.57 12.98
CA THR A 45 9.61 20.55 12.16
C THR A 45 9.52 20.80 10.65
N LEU A 46 8.31 20.92 10.10
CA LEU A 46 8.05 21.03 8.66
C LEU A 46 7.94 22.49 8.22
N GLY A 47 7.34 23.33 9.06
CA GLY A 47 7.11 24.75 8.81
C GLY A 47 8.24 25.68 9.26
N VAL A 48 9.41 25.16 9.66
CA VAL A 48 10.52 25.97 10.23
C VAL A 48 10.97 27.09 9.30
N ASN A 49 10.92 26.84 7.99
CA ASN A 49 11.30 27.82 6.97
C ASN A 49 10.09 28.50 6.31
N ASP A 50 8.89 28.21 6.78
CA ASP A 50 7.67 28.84 6.29
C ASP A 50 7.39 30.12 7.09
N ASN A 51 6.89 31.14 6.40
CA ASN A 51 6.47 32.38 7.04
C ASN A 51 5.06 32.19 7.65
N VAL A 52 5.03 31.53 8.80
CA VAL A 52 3.83 31.23 9.58
C VAL A 52 3.29 32.51 10.22
N GLU A 53 1.99 32.70 10.09
CA GLU A 53 1.23 33.83 10.61
C GLU A 53 -0.08 33.33 11.20
N ILE A 54 -0.19 33.37 12.53
CA ILE A 54 -1.42 33.00 13.22
C ILE A 54 -2.14 34.28 13.60
N TYR A 55 -3.27 34.54 12.95
CA TYR A 55 -4.11 35.68 13.29
C TYR A 55 -5.07 35.26 14.40
N ILE A 56 -5.02 35.99 15.52
CA ILE A 56 -5.86 35.76 16.70
C ILE A 56 -6.87 36.89 16.74
N VAL A 57 -8.15 36.57 16.54
CA VAL A 57 -9.23 37.55 16.68
C VAL A 57 -9.65 37.58 18.15
N GLU A 58 -9.71 38.78 18.71
CA GLU A 58 -10.02 39.04 20.10
C GLU A 58 -11.31 39.84 20.23
N HIS A 59 -12.12 39.48 21.21
CA HIS A 59 -13.29 40.23 21.67
C HIS A 59 -13.06 40.66 23.12
N GLU A 60 -13.04 41.97 23.37
CA GLU A 60 -12.81 42.52 24.72
C GLU A 60 -11.51 42.00 25.36
N GLY A 61 -10.44 41.86 24.55
CA GLY A 61 -9.14 41.35 24.98
C GLY A 61 -9.04 39.83 25.11
N MET A 62 -10.13 39.08 24.89
CA MET A 62 -10.15 37.63 24.96
C MET A 62 -10.05 37.02 23.55
N ALA A 63 -9.14 36.08 23.35
CA ALA A 63 -9.03 35.36 22.08
C ALA A 63 -10.26 34.47 21.83
N VAL A 64 -10.95 34.72 20.71
CA VAL A 64 -12.19 34.02 20.34
C VAL A 64 -12.07 33.20 19.05
N ALA A 65 -11.05 33.47 18.23
CA ALA A 65 -10.75 32.70 17.04
C ALA A 65 -9.26 32.76 16.65
N PHE A 66 -8.76 31.68 16.05
CA PHE A 66 -7.41 31.53 15.53
C PHE A 66 -7.44 31.10 14.06
N PHE A 67 -6.61 31.75 13.26
CA PHE A 67 -6.47 31.52 11.82
C PHE A 67 -5.02 31.16 11.51
N PRO A 68 -4.69 29.86 11.48
CA PRO A 68 -3.31 29.43 11.33
C PRO A 68 -2.89 29.43 9.87
N PHE A 69 -2.28 30.53 9.43
CA PHE A 69 -1.85 30.70 8.05
C PHE A 69 -0.33 30.57 7.87
N VAL A 70 0.05 30.25 6.64
CA VAL A 70 1.36 30.52 6.05
C VAL A 70 1.13 31.60 5.02
N ARG A 71 1.88 32.70 5.11
CA ARG A 71 1.87 33.77 4.12
C ARG A 71 3.12 33.69 3.26
N SER A 72 2.95 33.67 1.94
CA SER A 72 4.07 33.85 1.00
C SER A 72 3.82 35.05 0.10
N ASN A 73 4.89 35.78 -0.25
CA ASN A 73 4.83 36.81 -1.27
C ASN A 73 5.32 36.20 -2.59
N ARG A 74 4.43 36.06 -3.58
CA ARG A 74 4.74 35.43 -4.86
C ARG A 74 4.23 36.27 -6.03
N PHE A 75 4.70 35.94 -7.23
CA PHE A 75 4.14 36.41 -8.50
C PHE A 75 4.05 37.95 -8.64
N GLY A 76 5.10 38.66 -8.20
CA GLY A 76 5.20 40.11 -8.37
C GLY A 76 4.33 40.92 -7.39
N GLY A 77 4.42 40.58 -6.10
CA GLY A 77 3.80 41.35 -5.01
C GLY A 77 2.42 40.88 -4.57
N ILE A 78 2.00 39.66 -4.94
CA ILE A 78 0.71 39.09 -4.52
C ILE A 78 0.92 38.30 -3.22
N HIS A 79 0.22 38.71 -2.16
CA HIS A 79 0.22 37.98 -0.90
C HIS A 79 -0.64 36.72 -1.02
N HIS A 80 -0.05 35.56 -0.79
CA HIS A 80 -0.74 34.28 -0.82
C HIS A 80 -0.83 33.72 0.59
N PHE A 81 -2.06 33.55 1.07
CA PHE A 81 -2.39 32.97 2.37
C PHE A 81 -2.92 31.57 2.17
N SER A 82 -2.32 30.61 2.86
CA SER A 82 -2.81 29.23 2.93
C SER A 82 -2.82 28.77 4.37
N PHE A 83 -3.62 27.75 4.71
CA PHE A 83 -3.47 27.12 6.03
C PHE A 83 -2.07 26.52 6.19
N ILE A 84 -1.59 26.51 7.44
CA ILE A 84 -0.49 25.63 7.86
C ILE A 84 -0.78 24.18 7.46
N GLY A 85 0.26 23.35 7.38
CA GLY A 85 0.05 21.93 7.09
C GLY A 85 -0.28 21.63 5.64
N GLN A 86 -0.22 22.58 4.70
CA GLN A 86 -0.51 22.35 3.29
C GLN A 86 0.30 21.17 2.73
N GLY A 87 -0.39 20.11 2.31
CA GLY A 87 0.21 18.89 1.78
C GLY A 87 0.52 17.79 2.82
N PHE A 88 0.30 18.09 4.10
CA PHE A 88 0.45 17.17 5.23
C PHE A 88 -0.86 16.96 6.01
N ALA A 89 -1.57 18.06 6.31
CA ALA A 89 -2.89 18.05 6.89
C ALA A 89 -3.93 17.66 5.84
N THR A 90 -4.80 16.71 6.18
CA THR A 90 -5.92 16.34 5.31
C THR A 90 -7.09 17.28 5.49
N TYR A 91 -7.33 17.70 6.74
CA TYR A 91 -8.35 18.67 7.11
C TYR A 91 -7.70 19.85 7.79
N MET A 92 -8.28 21.03 7.62
CA MET A 92 -7.89 22.25 8.34
C MET A 92 -9.14 23.06 8.61
N GLU A 93 -9.07 23.94 9.60
CA GLU A 93 -10.23 24.69 10.05
C GLU A 93 -9.81 26.00 10.73
N VAL A 94 -10.72 26.97 10.76
CA VAL A 94 -10.67 28.11 11.68
C VAL A 94 -11.08 27.63 13.06
N ILE A 95 -10.18 27.76 14.04
CA ILE A 95 -10.43 27.43 15.44
C ILE A 95 -11.19 28.61 16.02
N ALA A 96 -12.47 28.44 16.34
CA ALA A 96 -13.27 29.54 16.89
C ALA A 96 -14.43 28.99 17.72
N VAL A 97 -14.81 29.74 18.75
CA VAL A 97 -16.08 29.51 19.44
C VAL A 97 -17.22 29.70 18.43
N LYS A 98 -18.23 28.82 18.45
CA LYS A 98 -19.30 28.78 17.43
C LYS A 98 -19.93 30.14 17.13
N GLN A 99 -20.24 30.90 18.18
CA GLN A 99 -20.87 32.23 18.06
C GLN A 99 -19.95 33.29 17.44
N TRP A 100 -18.63 33.11 17.53
CA TRP A 100 -17.62 34.03 17.03
C TRP A 100 -17.04 33.64 15.68
N LYS A 101 -17.31 32.42 15.18
CA LYS A 101 -16.71 31.90 13.95
C LYS A 101 -17.00 32.78 12.74
N GLU A 102 -18.27 33.06 12.45
CA GLU A 102 -18.66 33.91 11.32
C GLU A 102 -18.21 35.36 11.48
N PRO A 103 -18.50 36.05 12.61
CA PRO A 103 -17.99 37.42 12.83
C PRO A 103 -16.47 37.55 12.70
N SER A 104 -15.71 36.56 13.18
CA SER A 104 -14.25 36.59 13.12
C SER A 104 -13.73 36.39 11.70
N ILE A 105 -14.36 35.51 10.91
CA ILE A 105 -14.00 35.31 9.50
C ILE A 105 -14.25 36.60 8.71
N GLU A 106 -15.44 37.19 8.84
CA GLU A 106 -15.78 38.44 8.14
C GLU A 106 -14.85 39.58 8.54
N TYR A 107 -14.62 39.75 9.83
CA TYR A 107 -13.71 40.76 10.37
C TYR A 107 -12.30 40.60 9.81
N LEU A 108 -11.71 39.40 9.90
CA LEU A 108 -10.34 39.19 9.42
C LEU A 108 -10.22 39.39 7.91
N LEU A 109 -11.18 38.93 7.10
CA LEU A 109 -11.15 39.13 5.65
C LEU A 109 -11.25 40.61 5.27
N LYS A 110 -12.02 41.40 6.02
CA LYS A 110 -12.10 42.85 5.86
C LYS A 110 -10.76 43.52 6.19
N GLU A 111 -10.12 43.13 7.29
CA GLU A 111 -8.82 43.67 7.69
C GLU A 111 -7.71 43.31 6.69
N LEU A 112 -7.67 42.06 6.22
CA LEU A 112 -6.74 41.65 5.17
C LEU A 112 -6.94 42.44 3.87
N SER A 113 -8.20 42.72 3.51
CA SER A 113 -8.52 43.52 2.31
C SER A 113 -8.15 45.00 2.45
N ARG A 114 -8.11 45.54 3.68
CA ARG A 114 -7.62 46.90 3.97
C ARG A 114 -6.10 46.96 3.94
N LYS A 115 -5.44 45.94 4.49
CA LYS A 115 -3.98 45.88 4.65
C LYS A 115 -3.26 45.56 3.33
N TYR A 116 -3.82 44.69 2.50
CA TYR A 116 -3.17 44.19 1.30
C TYR A 116 -3.95 44.56 0.04
N GLU A 117 -3.33 45.33 -0.85
CA GLU A 117 -3.91 45.68 -2.15
C GLU A 117 -4.22 44.43 -2.98
N ARG A 118 -3.35 43.42 -2.92
CA ARG A 118 -3.42 42.21 -3.75
C ARG A 118 -3.15 40.96 -2.92
N PHE A 119 -4.16 40.12 -2.79
CA PHE A 119 -3.98 38.83 -2.13
C PHE A 119 -4.83 37.70 -2.72
N ILE A 120 -4.37 36.47 -2.47
CA ILE A 120 -5.07 35.21 -2.74
C ILE A 120 -5.15 34.45 -1.42
N LEU A 121 -6.35 34.00 -1.08
CA LEU A 121 -6.62 33.11 0.04
C LEU A 121 -6.93 31.72 -0.51
N GLU A 122 -6.12 30.73 -0.11
CA GLU A 122 -6.21 29.35 -0.56
C GLU A 122 -6.28 28.39 0.63
N LEU A 123 -7.49 28.00 1.00
CA LEU A 123 -7.75 27.19 2.19
C LEU A 123 -8.14 25.77 1.78
N HIS A 124 -7.30 24.80 2.12
CA HIS A 124 -7.55 23.38 1.88
C HIS A 124 -8.26 22.73 3.07
N GLY A 125 -8.78 21.51 2.89
CA GLY A 125 -9.13 20.65 4.02
C GLY A 125 -10.44 20.99 4.73
N LEU A 126 -11.22 21.97 4.26
CA LEU A 126 -12.44 22.42 4.95
C LEU A 126 -13.58 21.40 4.78
N LEU A 127 -13.94 20.66 5.83
CA LEU A 127 -15.06 19.72 5.76
C LEU A 127 -16.39 20.45 5.57
N GLU A 128 -17.25 19.95 4.67
CA GLU A 128 -18.60 20.50 4.46
C GLU A 128 -19.44 20.43 5.74
N SER A 129 -19.17 19.47 6.61
CA SER A 129 -19.84 19.35 7.91
C SER A 129 -19.43 20.39 8.97
N LYS A 130 -18.39 21.23 8.76
CA LYS A 130 -17.79 22.13 9.78
C LYS A 130 -18.03 23.64 9.56
N ASN A 131 -18.92 24.00 8.62
CA ASN A 131 -19.47 25.34 8.32
C ASN A 131 -18.52 26.42 7.80
N THR A 132 -17.21 26.37 8.06
CA THR A 132 -16.30 27.46 7.66
C THR A 132 -16.25 27.69 6.16
N SER A 133 -16.28 26.63 5.35
CA SER A 133 -16.30 26.82 3.90
C SER A 133 -17.58 27.52 3.43
N GLN A 134 -18.72 27.29 4.08
CA GLN A 134 -19.99 27.94 3.77
C GLN A 134 -19.97 29.41 4.16
N ILE A 135 -19.36 29.75 5.30
CA ILE A 135 -19.18 31.14 5.74
C ILE A 135 -18.28 31.89 4.75
N LEU A 136 -17.16 31.29 4.33
CA LEU A 136 -16.25 31.86 3.33
C LEU A 136 -16.94 32.08 1.97
N GLU A 137 -17.76 31.11 1.54
CA GLU A 137 -18.55 31.19 0.32
C GLU A 137 -19.60 32.31 0.40
N LYS A 138 -20.35 32.38 1.50
CA LYS A 138 -21.30 33.46 1.79
C LYS A 138 -20.64 34.83 1.72
N TYR A 139 -19.54 35.03 2.46
CA TYR A 139 -18.79 36.29 2.44
C TYR A 139 -18.37 36.69 1.02
N ALA A 140 -17.83 35.75 0.25
CA ALA A 140 -17.37 36.01 -1.11
C ALA A 140 -18.52 36.37 -2.07
N ILE A 141 -19.70 35.78 -1.91
CA ILE A 141 -20.90 36.12 -2.68
C ILE A 141 -21.37 37.54 -2.33
N GLU A 142 -21.56 37.83 -1.03
CA GLU A 142 -22.06 39.12 -0.55
C GLU A 142 -21.16 40.29 -0.98
N HIS A 143 -19.84 40.10 -0.91
CA HIS A 143 -18.85 41.13 -1.26
C HIS A 143 -18.44 41.10 -2.75
N ARG A 144 -19.05 40.21 -3.55
CA ARG A 144 -18.78 40.00 -4.98
C ARG A 144 -17.28 39.75 -5.25
N VAL A 145 -16.64 38.95 -4.41
CA VAL A 145 -15.22 38.62 -4.52
C VAL A 145 -15.03 37.35 -5.37
N PRO A 146 -14.14 37.35 -6.37
CA PRO A 146 -13.87 36.17 -7.19
C PRO A 146 -13.41 34.98 -6.34
N HIS A 147 -14.17 33.88 -6.38
CA HIS A 147 -13.84 32.66 -5.63
C HIS A 147 -14.12 31.38 -6.43
N SER A 148 -13.59 30.27 -5.96
CA SER A 148 -13.84 28.92 -6.51
C SER A 148 -13.69 27.87 -5.43
N ILE A 149 -14.47 26.81 -5.56
CA ILE A 149 -14.53 25.71 -4.60
C ILE A 149 -14.24 24.41 -5.36
N PHE A 150 -13.37 23.60 -4.79
CA PHE A 150 -13.11 22.23 -5.23
C PHE A 150 -13.52 21.27 -4.15
N ARG A 151 -14.19 20.19 -4.54
CA ARG A 151 -14.67 19.16 -3.61
C ARG A 151 -13.89 17.87 -3.82
N ALA A 152 -13.49 17.24 -2.73
CA ALA A 152 -12.94 15.90 -2.70
C ALA A 152 -13.73 15.06 -1.70
N VAL A 153 -14.12 13.86 -2.09
CA VAL A 153 -14.87 12.93 -1.24
C VAL A 153 -14.01 12.41 -0.09
N THR A 154 -14.60 12.26 1.09
CA THR A 154 -13.94 11.77 2.32
C THR A 154 -14.81 10.67 2.95
N PRO A 155 -14.58 9.38 2.63
CA PRO A 155 -15.34 8.28 3.19
C PRO A 155 -14.89 7.96 4.62
N TYR A 156 -15.84 7.54 5.47
CA TYR A 156 -15.56 7.09 6.84
C TYR A 156 -16.58 6.04 7.31
N ILE A 157 -16.26 5.39 8.42
CA ILE A 157 -17.18 4.54 9.17
C ILE A 157 -17.64 5.32 10.40
N ASP A 158 -18.95 5.46 10.61
CA ASP A 158 -19.54 5.82 11.90
C ASP A 158 -19.97 4.51 12.57
N PHE A 159 -19.21 4.06 13.56
CA PHE A 159 -19.48 2.82 14.29
C PHE A 159 -20.78 2.87 15.10
N HIS A 160 -21.34 4.06 15.36
CA HIS A 160 -22.65 4.18 16.01
C HIS A 160 -23.81 3.98 15.02
N SER A 161 -23.56 4.07 13.71
CA SER A 161 -24.60 3.92 12.69
C SER A 161 -24.96 2.46 12.38
N ILE A 162 -24.13 1.51 12.80
CA ILE A 162 -24.30 0.08 12.53
C ILE A 162 -23.60 -0.76 13.60
N LYS A 163 -24.29 -1.77 14.13
CA LYS A 163 -23.68 -2.72 15.07
C LYS A 163 -22.57 -3.52 14.40
N LEU A 164 -21.56 -3.93 15.16
CA LEU A 164 -20.42 -4.66 14.61
C LEU A 164 -20.86 -5.96 13.92
N GLU A 165 -21.80 -6.72 14.49
CA GLU A 165 -22.28 -7.98 13.94
C GLU A 165 -22.93 -7.76 12.56
N ASP A 166 -23.76 -6.73 12.43
CA ASP A 166 -24.43 -6.35 11.19
C ASP A 166 -23.43 -5.86 10.14
N PHE A 167 -22.41 -5.09 10.57
CA PHE A 167 -21.32 -4.66 9.71
C PHE A 167 -20.52 -5.85 9.17
N LEU A 168 -20.12 -6.78 10.05
CA LEU A 168 -19.42 -8.01 9.67
C LEU A 168 -20.26 -8.86 8.73
N HIS A 169 -21.58 -8.94 8.95
CA HIS A 169 -22.51 -9.65 8.07
C HIS A 169 -22.60 -8.98 6.69
N LYS A 170 -22.78 -7.65 6.64
CA LYS A 170 -22.86 -6.85 5.41
C LYS A 170 -21.63 -7.08 4.53
N TYR A 171 -20.44 -7.15 5.12
CA TYR A 171 -19.19 -7.35 4.38
C TYR A 171 -18.64 -8.79 4.45
N ARG A 172 -19.47 -9.79 4.81
CA ARG A 172 -19.06 -11.19 5.04
C ARG A 172 -18.20 -11.80 3.94
N LYS A 173 -18.51 -11.51 2.67
CA LYS A 173 -17.76 -12.04 1.51
C LYS A 173 -16.32 -11.50 1.48
N LYS A 174 -16.14 -10.22 1.84
CA LYS A 174 -14.82 -9.59 1.91
C LYS A 174 -14.02 -10.14 3.09
N PHE A 175 -14.64 -10.20 4.28
CA PHE A 175 -14.03 -10.82 5.45
C PHE A 175 -13.59 -12.27 5.20
N LYS A 176 -14.44 -13.12 4.60
CA LYS A 176 -14.08 -14.49 4.21
C LYS A 176 -12.90 -14.53 3.24
N SER A 177 -12.83 -13.61 2.28
CA SER A 177 -11.71 -13.52 1.34
C SER A 177 -10.40 -13.18 2.03
N ILE A 178 -10.42 -12.22 2.96
CA ILE A 178 -9.27 -11.83 3.78
C ILE A 178 -8.84 -13.00 4.68
N GLN A 179 -9.77 -13.61 5.42
CA GLN A 179 -9.53 -14.75 6.29
C GLN A 179 -8.94 -15.96 5.54
N ARG A 180 -9.38 -16.23 4.31
CA ARG A 180 -8.80 -17.29 3.47
C ARG A 180 -7.33 -17.01 3.15
N ARG A 181 -6.97 -15.75 2.86
CA ARG A 181 -5.57 -15.38 2.58
C ARG A 181 -4.72 -15.38 3.85
N GLU A 182 -5.29 -14.93 4.95
CA GLU A 182 -4.68 -15.01 6.27
C GLU A 182 -4.37 -16.45 6.66
N LYS A 183 -5.33 -17.37 6.50
CA LYS A 183 -5.13 -18.81 6.79
C LYS A 183 -3.98 -19.39 5.96
N LYS A 184 -3.85 -18.99 4.69
CA LYS A 184 -2.73 -19.40 3.85
C LYS A 184 -1.39 -18.86 4.34
N LEU A 185 -1.36 -17.62 4.84
CA LEU A 185 -0.14 -17.04 5.40
C LEU A 185 0.23 -17.69 6.73
N LYS A 186 -0.76 -17.89 7.62
CA LYS A 186 -0.60 -18.59 8.92
C LYS A 186 -0.19 -20.06 8.77
N ALA A 187 -0.54 -20.70 7.66
CA ALA A 187 -0.07 -22.06 7.36
C ALA A 187 1.43 -22.12 7.04
N LEU A 188 2.07 -20.97 6.73
CA LEU A 188 3.50 -20.90 6.44
C LEU A 188 4.32 -20.49 7.66
N GLY A 189 3.74 -19.78 8.61
CA GLY A 189 4.47 -19.28 9.77
C GLY A 189 3.62 -18.39 10.68
N TYR A 190 4.26 -17.79 11.66
CA TYR A 190 3.59 -16.99 12.68
C TYR A 190 3.25 -15.58 12.18
N VAL A 191 1.98 -15.19 12.29
CA VAL A 191 1.47 -13.88 11.87
C VAL A 191 0.89 -13.15 13.08
N THR A 192 1.35 -11.93 13.34
CA THR A 192 0.85 -11.08 14.43
C THR A 192 0.45 -9.70 13.95
N PHE A 193 -0.55 -9.14 14.59
CA PHE A 193 -0.90 -7.73 14.52
C PHE A 193 -0.73 -7.14 15.92
N GLN A 194 0.09 -6.09 16.03
CA GLN A 194 0.40 -5.51 17.34
C GLN A 194 0.73 -4.02 17.24
N ALA A 195 0.42 -3.30 18.32
CA ALA A 195 0.85 -1.94 18.54
C ALA A 195 2.38 -1.85 18.59
N VAL A 196 2.90 -0.74 18.08
CA VAL A 196 4.34 -0.46 18.00
C VAL A 196 4.68 0.59 19.04
N HIS A 197 5.68 0.30 19.88
CA HIS A 197 6.23 1.29 20.79
C HIS A 197 6.86 2.46 20.01
N ARG A 198 6.67 3.69 20.50
CA ARG A 198 7.17 4.94 19.89
C ARG A 198 8.65 4.91 19.48
N GLU A 199 9.49 4.17 20.20
CA GLU A 199 10.94 4.04 19.90
C GLU A 199 11.23 3.15 18.67
N ARG A 200 10.25 2.37 18.20
CA ARG A 200 10.40 1.43 17.08
C ARG A 200 9.63 1.84 15.83
N ILE A 201 9.09 3.06 15.78
CA ILE A 201 8.30 3.53 14.62
C ILE A 201 9.16 3.67 13.36
N ALA A 202 10.50 3.73 13.49
CA ALA A 202 11.41 3.81 12.35
C ALA A 202 11.19 2.69 11.31
N GLY A 203 10.79 1.49 11.75
CA GLY A 203 10.49 0.36 10.85
C GLY A 203 9.37 0.63 9.85
N MET A 204 8.48 1.58 10.17
CA MET A 204 7.44 2.08 9.26
C MET A 204 8.05 2.74 8.03
N PHE A 205 9.01 3.65 8.23
CA PHE A 205 9.63 4.40 7.15
C PHE A 205 10.41 3.46 6.23
N ASP A 206 11.10 2.47 6.78
CA ASP A 206 11.83 1.46 6.00
C ASP A 206 10.89 0.60 5.14
N LEU A 207 9.73 0.22 5.70
CA LEU A 207 8.72 -0.54 4.96
C LEU A 207 8.06 0.32 3.87
N PHE A 208 7.82 1.61 4.14
CA PHE A 208 7.32 2.53 3.13
C PHE A 208 8.34 2.72 2.02
N GLU A 209 9.60 3.00 2.34
CA GLU A 209 10.66 3.18 1.35
C GLU A 209 10.76 1.97 0.41
N ARG A 210 10.82 0.74 0.95
CA ARG A 210 10.83 -0.49 0.14
C ARG A 210 9.64 -0.60 -0.81
N ARG A 211 8.42 -0.28 -0.34
CA ARG A 211 7.22 -0.31 -1.17
C ARG A 211 7.27 0.71 -2.31
N TRP A 212 7.87 1.87 -2.06
CA TRP A 212 7.82 3.03 -2.96
C TRP A 212 9.06 3.20 -3.83
N GLN A 213 10.14 2.42 -3.62
CA GLN A 213 11.35 2.40 -4.47
C GLN A 213 11.07 2.25 -5.98
N LYS A 214 10.01 1.53 -6.35
CA LYS A 214 9.59 1.29 -7.75
C LYS A 214 8.43 2.18 -8.20
N LYS A 215 8.03 3.16 -7.39
CA LYS A 215 6.90 4.07 -7.66
C LYS A 215 7.39 5.51 -7.68
N ILE A 216 6.66 6.38 -8.37
CA ILE A 216 6.85 7.82 -8.23
C ILE A 216 6.21 8.22 -6.90
N ASP A 217 7.02 8.36 -5.85
CA ASP A 217 6.57 8.89 -4.56
C ASP A 217 6.32 10.40 -4.66
N LYS A 218 5.16 10.82 -4.19
CA LYS A 218 4.74 12.22 -4.04
C LYS A 218 4.35 12.57 -2.61
N SER A 219 4.34 11.58 -1.73
CA SER A 219 3.90 11.74 -0.35
C SER A 219 4.94 12.44 0.52
N ARG A 220 6.22 12.44 0.10
CA ARG A 220 7.34 12.99 0.87
C ARG A 220 7.51 12.30 2.25
N PHE A 221 6.87 11.14 2.43
CA PHE A 221 6.74 10.47 3.73
C PHE A 221 8.07 9.96 4.28
N THR A 222 9.01 9.66 3.40
CA THR A 222 10.35 9.17 3.77
C THR A 222 11.40 10.27 3.89
N GLU A 223 11.05 11.52 3.59
CA GLU A 223 11.96 12.67 3.75
C GLU A 223 12.30 12.89 5.23
N GLN A 224 13.53 13.32 5.50
CA GLN A 224 14.05 13.45 6.86
C GLN A 224 13.18 14.34 7.76
N GLN A 225 12.69 15.47 7.24
CA GLN A 225 11.81 16.37 8.01
C GLN A 225 10.46 15.72 8.33
N THR A 226 9.88 14.94 7.40
CA THR A 226 8.63 14.21 7.62
C THR A 226 8.81 13.09 8.65
N ARG A 227 9.97 12.39 8.65
CA ARG A 227 10.29 11.41 9.70
C ARG A 227 10.35 12.08 11.06
N ARG A 228 11.09 13.19 11.17
CA ARG A 228 11.20 13.99 12.40
C ARG A 228 9.84 14.48 12.89
N PHE A 229 8.97 14.95 11.99
CA PHE A 229 7.61 15.35 12.33
C PHE A 229 6.83 14.24 13.04
N PHE A 230 6.76 13.04 12.46
CA PHE A 230 6.04 11.92 13.08
C PHE A 230 6.72 11.40 14.35
N GLU A 231 8.06 11.42 14.42
CA GLU A 231 8.81 11.09 15.64
C GLU A 231 8.57 12.08 16.77
N CYS A 232 8.37 13.37 16.47
CA CYS A 232 7.97 14.37 17.45
C CYS A 232 6.49 14.20 17.83
N LEU A 233 5.60 14.07 16.84
CA LEU A 233 4.15 13.95 17.08
C LEU A 233 3.78 12.72 17.91
N THR A 234 4.51 11.61 17.77
CA THR A 234 4.32 10.40 18.60
C THR A 234 4.79 10.56 20.05
N LYS A 235 5.55 11.61 20.37
CA LYS A 235 5.99 11.93 21.73
C LYS A 235 5.07 12.92 22.43
N GLU A 236 4.20 13.60 21.70
CA GLU A 236 3.22 14.52 22.26
C GLU A 236 2.33 13.81 23.28
N LYS A 237 2.13 14.48 24.42
CA LYS A 237 1.29 13.99 25.53
C LYS A 237 0.10 14.91 25.67
N CYS A 238 -0.98 14.60 24.99
CA CYS A 238 -2.25 15.31 25.10
C CYS A 238 -3.40 14.30 25.20
N ASN A 239 -4.45 14.64 25.95
CA ASN A 239 -5.63 13.80 26.10
C ASN A 239 -6.47 13.78 24.82
N ALA A 240 -6.46 14.88 24.06
CA ALA A 240 -7.26 15.03 22.86
C ALA A 240 -6.65 14.32 21.65
N LEU A 241 -5.31 14.31 21.53
CA LEU A 241 -4.58 13.81 20.36
C LEU A 241 -3.55 12.75 20.74
N ARG A 242 -3.55 11.64 20.00
CA ARG A 242 -2.50 10.61 20.09
C ARG A 242 -2.19 10.02 18.72
N VAL A 243 -0.97 9.54 18.55
CA VAL A 243 -0.56 8.82 17.34
C VAL A 243 -0.45 7.33 17.67
N GLU A 244 -1.15 6.50 16.90
CA GLU A 244 -1.09 5.05 17.02
C GLU A 244 -0.36 4.48 15.82
N VAL A 245 0.63 3.61 16.06
CA VAL A 245 1.33 2.88 15.01
C VAL A 245 1.14 1.40 15.27
N ASP A 246 0.66 0.65 14.28
CA ASP A 246 0.52 -0.79 14.36
C ASP A 246 1.32 -1.47 13.26
N SER A 247 1.76 -2.68 13.55
CA SER A 247 2.52 -3.51 12.63
C SER A 247 1.81 -4.85 12.41
N LEU A 248 1.73 -5.26 11.14
CA LEU A 248 1.44 -6.63 10.76
C LEU A 248 2.78 -7.31 10.52
N GLN A 249 3.07 -8.37 11.27
CA GLN A 249 4.35 -9.06 11.24
C GLN A 249 4.18 -10.51 10.79
N PHE A 250 5.20 -11.00 10.09
CA PHE A 250 5.38 -12.42 9.78
C PHE A 250 6.76 -12.83 10.29
N GLU A 251 6.81 -13.78 11.22
CA GLU A 251 8.06 -14.23 11.87
C GLU A 251 8.86 -13.05 12.47
N GLY A 252 8.16 -12.09 13.08
CA GLY A 252 8.74 -10.87 13.67
C GLY A 252 9.13 -9.77 12.66
N TYR A 253 9.09 -10.04 11.35
CA TYR A 253 9.36 -9.03 10.33
C TYR A 253 8.11 -8.27 9.94
N TRP A 254 8.22 -6.94 9.82
CA TRP A 254 7.12 -6.10 9.38
C TRP A 254 6.77 -6.37 7.91
N ILE A 255 5.54 -6.84 7.69
CA ILE A 255 4.95 -7.04 6.37
C ILE A 255 3.83 -6.04 6.08
N GLY A 256 3.38 -5.30 7.08
CA GLY A 256 2.44 -4.19 6.99
C GLY A 256 2.59 -3.21 8.14
N PHE A 257 2.18 -1.97 7.93
CA PHE A 257 2.02 -0.97 9.00
C PHE A 257 0.81 -0.07 8.76
N THR A 258 0.29 0.51 9.85
CA THR A 258 -0.60 1.68 9.87
C THR A 258 0.00 2.75 10.79
N ILE A 259 -0.22 4.01 10.44
CA ILE A 259 -0.05 5.14 11.35
C ILE A 259 -1.36 5.93 11.32
N ASP A 260 -1.98 6.01 12.49
CA ASP A 260 -3.23 6.71 12.71
C ASP A 260 -2.98 7.94 13.58
N ILE A 261 -3.61 9.05 13.24
CA ILE A 261 -3.65 10.23 14.10
C ILE A 261 -5.05 10.27 14.70
N CYS A 262 -5.14 9.96 15.98
CA CYS A 262 -6.41 9.85 16.67
C CYS A 262 -6.71 11.14 17.42
N CYS A 263 -7.92 11.68 17.27
CA CYS A 263 -8.39 12.85 17.98
C CYS A 263 -9.79 12.62 18.56
N ARG A 264 -9.88 12.62 19.90
CA ARG A 264 -11.10 12.30 20.67
C ARG A 264 -11.80 11.04 20.13
N ASP A 265 -12.95 11.20 19.47
CA ASP A 265 -13.78 10.10 18.96
C ASP A 265 -13.44 9.65 17.52
N ARG A 266 -12.41 10.22 16.88
CA ARG A 266 -11.99 9.91 15.51
C ARG A 266 -10.61 9.26 15.46
N ASN A 267 -10.53 8.08 14.85
CA ASN A 267 -9.30 7.50 14.34
C ASN A 267 -9.14 7.87 12.86
N PHE A 268 -8.09 8.62 12.52
CA PHE A 268 -7.76 9.00 11.14
C PHE A 268 -6.55 8.20 10.64
N CYS A 269 -6.74 7.35 9.63
CA CYS A 269 -5.67 6.57 9.04
C CYS A 269 -4.80 7.45 8.14
N GLN A 270 -3.70 7.98 8.70
CA GLN A 270 -2.80 8.92 8.01
C GLN A 270 -2.01 8.25 6.90
N ALA A 271 -1.45 7.09 7.18
CA ALA A 271 -0.77 6.31 6.18
C ALA A 271 -0.77 4.82 6.53
N MET A 272 -0.72 3.99 5.51
CA MET A 272 -0.54 2.56 5.65
C MET A 272 0.37 2.04 4.55
N GLY A 273 1.15 1.02 4.87
CA GLY A 273 2.10 0.40 3.96
C GLY A 273 2.10 -1.10 4.11
N HIS A 274 2.57 -1.78 3.06
CA HIS A 274 2.83 -3.21 3.14
C HIS A 274 3.94 -3.63 2.19
N ASP A 275 4.55 -4.73 2.58
CA ASP A 275 5.63 -5.38 1.87
C ASP A 275 5.11 -5.94 0.54
N PRO A 276 5.65 -5.47 -0.61
CA PRO A 276 5.23 -5.96 -1.91
C PRO A 276 5.52 -7.46 -2.11
N ASP A 277 6.49 -8.04 -1.40
CA ASP A 277 6.84 -9.46 -1.52
C ASP A 277 5.69 -10.36 -0.99
N PHE A 278 4.84 -9.81 -0.13
CA PHE A 278 3.69 -10.48 0.46
C PHE A 278 2.37 -10.20 -0.27
N ASN A 279 2.38 -9.43 -1.37
CA ASN A 279 1.16 -9.01 -2.10
C ASN A 279 0.16 -10.16 -2.39
N MET A 280 0.66 -11.37 -2.63
CA MET A 280 -0.16 -12.57 -2.88
C MET A 280 -1.05 -12.97 -1.70
N PHE A 281 -0.66 -12.63 -0.47
CA PHE A 281 -1.43 -12.83 0.76
C PHE A 281 -2.31 -11.64 1.10
N GLY A 282 -2.21 -10.54 0.36
CA GLY A 282 -2.99 -9.32 0.60
C GLY A 282 -2.75 -8.64 1.95
N PRO A 283 -1.50 -8.45 2.41
CA PRO A 283 -1.17 -7.85 3.70
C PRO A 283 -1.80 -6.47 3.90
N GLY A 284 -1.93 -5.67 2.83
CA GLY A 284 -2.62 -4.38 2.90
C GLY A 284 -4.08 -4.48 3.36
N ARG A 285 -4.84 -5.47 2.87
CA ARG A 285 -6.22 -5.69 3.32
C ARG A 285 -6.30 -6.35 4.69
N LEU A 286 -5.30 -7.17 5.03
CA LEU A 286 -5.21 -7.78 6.36
C LEU A 286 -5.04 -6.70 7.41
N ILE A 287 -4.04 -5.82 7.25
CA ILE A 287 -3.78 -4.78 8.23
C ILE A 287 -4.86 -3.71 8.27
N GLU A 288 -5.48 -3.34 7.13
CA GLU A 288 -6.64 -2.44 7.13
C GLU A 288 -7.80 -3.00 7.97
N ARG A 289 -8.11 -4.30 7.81
CA ARG A 289 -9.14 -4.99 8.59
C ARG A 289 -8.80 -4.95 10.08
N GLU A 290 -7.58 -5.34 10.46
CA GLU A 290 -7.16 -5.34 11.86
C GLU A 290 -7.23 -3.95 12.48
N ASN A 291 -6.75 -2.93 11.76
CA ASN A 291 -6.75 -1.55 12.22
C ASN A 291 -8.17 -1.02 12.46
N MET A 292 -9.08 -1.28 11.52
CA MET A 292 -10.49 -0.93 11.65
C MET A 292 -11.17 -1.62 12.84
N LEU A 293 -10.92 -2.92 13.03
CA LEU A 293 -11.50 -3.67 14.15
C LEU A 293 -10.91 -3.24 15.51
N LYS A 294 -9.61 -2.95 15.54
CA LYS A 294 -8.95 -2.34 16.70
C LYS A 294 -9.57 -0.99 17.02
N ALA A 295 -9.79 -0.12 16.02
CA ALA A 295 -10.39 1.19 16.25
C ALA A 295 -11.79 1.10 16.88
N HIS A 296 -12.62 0.16 16.39
CA HIS A 296 -13.90 -0.14 17.03
C HIS A 296 -13.73 -0.64 18.48
N ALA A 297 -12.82 -1.60 18.71
CA ALA A 297 -12.57 -2.15 20.05
C ALA A 297 -12.03 -1.09 21.04
N SER A 298 -11.32 -0.08 20.52
CA SER A 298 -10.84 1.08 21.28
C SER A 298 -11.89 2.16 21.50
N ASN A 299 -13.17 1.89 21.19
CA ASN A 299 -14.32 2.80 21.35
C ASN A 299 -14.22 4.12 20.57
N TYR A 300 -13.47 4.15 19.46
CA TYR A 300 -13.61 5.26 18.52
C TYR A 300 -15.00 5.21 17.89
N ARG A 301 -15.59 6.39 17.64
CA ARG A 301 -16.83 6.49 16.88
C ARG A 301 -16.56 6.48 15.39
N PHE A 302 -15.54 7.22 14.95
CA PHE A 302 -15.21 7.38 13.54
C PHE A 302 -13.92 6.66 13.17
N TYR A 303 -13.97 5.86 12.10
CA TYR A 303 -12.78 5.41 11.37
C TYR A 303 -12.72 6.13 10.02
N ASP A 304 -11.78 7.05 9.89
CA ASP A 304 -11.67 7.97 8.76
C ASP A 304 -10.58 7.53 7.79
N PHE A 305 -10.97 7.32 6.53
CA PHE A 305 -10.05 6.92 5.46
C PHE A 305 -9.36 8.12 4.79
N GLY A 306 -9.73 9.35 5.16
CA GLY A 306 -9.21 10.59 4.63
C GLY A 306 -9.73 10.98 3.24
N SER A 307 -9.16 12.05 2.70
CA SER A 307 -9.64 12.66 1.46
C SER A 307 -9.19 11.94 0.20
N GLY A 308 -10.01 12.04 -0.84
CA GLY A 308 -9.72 11.62 -2.20
C GLY A 308 -10.27 10.24 -2.58
N TYR A 309 -10.47 10.05 -3.88
CA TYR A 309 -10.95 8.77 -4.41
C TYR A 309 -9.81 7.76 -4.59
N GLU A 310 -9.77 6.77 -3.71
CA GLU A 310 -8.98 5.55 -3.89
C GLU A 310 -9.91 4.35 -3.65
N PRO A 311 -10.05 3.38 -4.58
CA PRO A 311 -11.11 2.37 -4.50
C PRO A 311 -11.20 1.59 -3.17
N TYR A 312 -10.08 1.37 -2.49
CA TYR A 312 -10.06 0.65 -1.21
C TYR A 312 -10.75 1.43 -0.08
N LYS A 313 -10.64 2.77 -0.04
CA LYS A 313 -11.29 3.63 0.98
C LYS A 313 -12.82 3.54 0.96
N PHE A 314 -13.39 3.13 -0.17
CA PHE A 314 -14.83 2.96 -0.39
C PHE A 314 -15.27 1.51 -0.20
N GLU A 315 -14.39 0.61 0.26
CA GLU A 315 -14.76 -0.78 0.46
C GLU A 315 -15.63 -0.98 1.71
N TRP A 316 -15.49 -0.15 2.73
CA TRP A 316 -16.03 -0.38 4.09
C TRP A 316 -16.88 0.77 4.62
N TYR A 317 -16.93 1.91 3.93
CA TYR A 317 -17.59 3.12 4.42
C TYR A 317 -19.08 2.89 4.75
N THR A 318 -19.55 3.66 5.73
CA THR A 318 -20.98 3.78 6.05
C THR A 318 -21.53 5.12 5.56
N HIS A 319 -20.68 6.16 5.60
CA HIS A 319 -21.05 7.53 5.26
C HIS A 319 -19.93 8.20 4.46
N ILE A 320 -20.28 9.31 3.82
CA ILE A 320 -19.35 10.17 3.10
C ILE A 320 -19.52 11.62 3.58
N ASP A 321 -18.43 12.34 3.64
CA ASP A 321 -18.41 13.81 3.70
C ASP A 321 -17.61 14.31 2.47
N PHE A 322 -17.44 15.62 2.35
CA PHE A 322 -16.60 16.23 1.35
C PHE A 322 -15.68 17.25 2.01
N SER A 323 -14.42 17.22 1.60
CA SER A 323 -13.47 18.27 1.90
C SER A 323 -13.46 19.29 0.77
N ARG A 324 -13.61 20.56 1.12
CA ARG A 324 -13.55 21.71 0.24
C ARG A 324 -12.17 22.35 0.27
N ARG A 325 -11.66 22.67 -0.91
CA ARG A 325 -10.60 23.67 -1.08
C ARG A 325 -11.23 24.95 -1.62
N PHE A 326 -11.14 26.00 -0.82
CA PHE A 326 -11.66 27.33 -1.12
C PHE A 326 -10.53 28.22 -1.62
N VAL A 327 -10.73 28.86 -2.77
CA VAL A 327 -9.75 29.79 -3.36
C VAL A 327 -10.42 31.10 -3.72
N MET A 328 -9.99 32.18 -3.08
CA MET A 328 -10.48 33.55 -3.29
C MET A 328 -9.33 34.47 -3.68
N SER A 329 -9.58 35.50 -4.49
CA SER A 329 -8.61 36.55 -4.80
C SER A 329 -9.24 37.94 -4.70
N THR A 330 -8.43 38.97 -4.49
CA THR A 330 -8.84 40.36 -4.73
C THR A 330 -9.32 40.57 -6.19
N LYS A 331 -9.95 41.73 -6.46
CA LYS A 331 -10.69 42.00 -7.70
C LYS A 331 -9.81 42.35 -8.91
N GLY A 332 -8.52 42.61 -8.70
CA GLY A 332 -7.59 42.98 -9.76
C GLY A 332 -7.33 41.85 -10.77
N LYS A 333 -6.85 42.25 -11.96
CA LYS A 333 -6.69 41.33 -13.10
C LYS A 333 -5.62 40.27 -12.86
N ARG A 334 -4.49 40.64 -12.23
CA ARG A 334 -3.32 39.76 -12.08
C ARG A 334 -3.61 38.58 -11.16
N GLU A 335 -4.13 38.86 -9.97
CA GLU A 335 -4.52 37.86 -8.99
C GLU A 335 -5.67 36.98 -9.49
N ARG A 336 -6.61 37.54 -10.26
CA ARG A 336 -7.70 36.77 -10.85
C ARG A 336 -7.19 35.79 -11.91
N ILE A 337 -6.26 36.21 -12.77
CA ILE A 337 -5.61 35.33 -13.75
C ILE A 337 -4.82 34.24 -13.03
N LEU A 338 -4.02 34.61 -12.02
CA LEU A 338 -3.24 33.64 -11.24
C LEU A 338 -4.15 32.60 -10.57
N ARG A 339 -5.26 33.04 -9.95
CA ARG A 339 -6.29 32.16 -9.39
C ARG A 339 -6.85 31.21 -10.45
N LEU A 340 -7.16 31.71 -11.65
CA LEU A 340 -7.64 30.86 -12.76
C LEU A 340 -6.59 29.84 -13.21
N ILE A 341 -5.31 30.20 -13.24
CA ILE A 341 -4.21 29.25 -13.54
C ILE A 341 -4.13 28.17 -12.46
N MET A 342 -4.22 28.54 -11.18
CA MET A 342 -4.26 27.59 -10.06
C MET A 342 -5.46 26.63 -10.21
N ILE A 343 -6.64 27.18 -10.52
CA ILE A 343 -7.86 26.42 -10.77
C ILE A 343 -7.69 25.44 -11.92
N LEU A 344 -7.13 25.89 -13.05
CA LEU A 344 -6.91 25.04 -14.22
C LEU A 344 -5.94 23.91 -13.91
N ARG A 345 -4.82 24.22 -13.23
CA ARG A 345 -3.84 23.24 -12.78
C ARG A 345 -4.49 22.18 -11.87
N ASP A 346 -5.34 22.60 -10.94
CA ASP A 346 -6.01 21.69 -10.01
C ASP A 346 -7.10 20.86 -10.67
N ARG A 347 -7.86 21.42 -11.63
CA ARG A 347 -8.82 20.65 -12.45
C ARG A 347 -8.11 19.57 -13.25
N LEU A 348 -7.01 19.93 -13.92
CA LEU A 348 -6.19 18.96 -14.67
C LEU A 348 -5.61 17.89 -13.75
N LYS A 349 -5.08 18.30 -12.58
CA LYS A 349 -4.60 17.35 -11.56
C LYS A 349 -5.73 16.42 -11.10
N GLY A 350 -6.91 16.96 -10.83
CA GLY A 350 -8.11 16.22 -10.39
C GLY A 350 -8.58 15.20 -11.42
N GLN A 351 -8.67 15.58 -12.70
CA GLN A 351 -9.01 14.67 -13.80
C GLN A 351 -8.00 13.52 -13.92
N LEU A 352 -6.71 13.82 -13.76
CA LEU A 352 -5.65 12.82 -13.78
C LEU A 352 -5.70 11.89 -12.55
N THR A 353 -6.06 12.40 -11.37
CA THR A 353 -6.11 11.61 -10.12
C THR A 353 -7.40 10.81 -9.97
N ASN A 354 -8.53 11.28 -10.51
CA ASN A 354 -9.80 10.55 -10.45
C ASN A 354 -9.84 9.38 -11.45
N ASN A 355 -9.03 9.41 -12.51
CA ASN A 355 -8.91 8.29 -13.42
C ASN A 355 -7.94 7.24 -12.86
N HIS A 356 -8.49 6.21 -12.21
CA HIS A 356 -7.72 5.14 -11.58
C HIS A 356 -6.74 4.44 -12.54
N GLN A 357 -7.10 4.30 -13.82
CA GLN A 357 -6.20 3.69 -14.81
C GLN A 357 -4.99 4.56 -15.11
N LEU A 358 -5.19 5.88 -15.21
CA LEU A 358 -4.09 6.84 -15.39
C LEU A 358 -3.20 6.93 -14.16
N VAL A 359 -3.78 6.90 -12.96
CA VAL A 359 -3.00 6.84 -11.71
C VAL A 359 -2.15 5.57 -11.67
N LYS A 360 -2.73 4.41 -12.00
CA LYS A 360 -2.00 3.13 -12.04
C LYS A 360 -0.89 3.14 -13.10
N LEU A 361 -1.17 3.66 -14.29
CA LEU A 361 -0.18 3.80 -15.35
C LEU A 361 0.97 4.72 -14.92
N LYS A 362 0.66 5.89 -14.36
CA LYS A 362 1.66 6.88 -13.94
C LYS A 362 2.47 6.42 -12.73
N ARG A 363 1.83 5.84 -11.72
CA ARG A 363 2.48 5.50 -10.45
C ARG A 363 3.23 4.17 -10.54
N ASP A 364 2.63 3.17 -11.18
CA ASP A 364 3.21 1.83 -11.25
C ASP A 364 4.02 1.65 -12.54
N ARG A 365 3.43 1.86 -13.74
CA ARG A 365 4.16 1.58 -15.00
C ARG A 365 5.31 2.55 -15.27
N LEU A 366 5.12 3.86 -15.10
CA LEU A 366 6.22 4.82 -15.30
C LEU A 366 7.26 4.73 -14.17
N GLY A 367 6.83 4.39 -12.95
CA GLY A 367 7.75 4.13 -11.83
C GLY A 367 8.63 2.91 -12.10
N GLU A 368 8.02 1.80 -12.50
CA GLU A 368 8.72 0.59 -12.92
C GLU A 368 9.63 0.86 -14.13
N LEU A 369 9.17 1.62 -15.12
CA LEU A 369 9.98 1.99 -16.29
C LEU A 369 11.17 2.86 -15.89
N ARG A 370 10.98 3.88 -15.04
CA ARG A 370 12.09 4.72 -14.55
C ARG A 370 13.10 3.89 -13.76
N TYR A 371 12.62 3.01 -12.89
CA TYR A 371 13.48 2.10 -12.12
C TYR A 371 14.23 1.14 -13.05
N PHE A 372 13.54 0.58 -14.05
CA PHE A 372 14.12 -0.29 -15.07
C PHE A 372 15.18 0.48 -15.87
N LEU A 373 14.89 1.67 -16.39
CA LEU A 373 15.86 2.48 -17.13
C LEU A 373 17.09 2.84 -16.29
N LYS A 374 16.92 3.06 -14.97
CA LYS A 374 18.02 3.38 -14.05
C LYS A 374 18.89 2.18 -13.68
N ASN A 375 18.30 0.97 -13.60
CA ASN A 375 18.94 -0.20 -12.99
C ASN A 375 19.07 -1.43 -13.92
N ALA A 376 18.48 -1.42 -15.11
CA ALA A 376 18.47 -2.56 -16.02
C ALA A 376 19.80 -2.72 -16.75
N ARG A 377 20.26 -3.96 -16.88
CA ARG A 377 21.39 -4.34 -17.76
C ARG A 377 20.85 -4.70 -19.15
N LEU A 378 21.71 -4.73 -20.16
CA LEU A 378 21.37 -5.16 -21.55
C LEU A 378 20.58 -6.48 -21.62
N LYS A 379 20.87 -7.42 -20.71
CA LYS A 379 20.19 -8.72 -20.61
C LYS A 379 18.71 -8.59 -20.21
N ASP A 380 18.35 -7.60 -19.38
CA ASP A 380 16.99 -7.37 -18.90
C ASP A 380 16.10 -6.74 -20.00
N TRP A 381 16.72 -5.94 -20.88
CA TRP A 381 16.09 -5.36 -22.08
C TRP A 381 15.70 -6.46 -23.07
N PHE A 382 16.63 -7.37 -23.36
CA PHE A 382 16.39 -8.51 -24.24
C PHE A 382 15.31 -9.45 -23.68
N HIS A 383 15.27 -9.65 -22.36
CA HIS A 383 14.25 -10.47 -21.71
C HIS A 383 12.84 -9.86 -21.82
N SER A 384 12.72 -8.54 -21.67
CA SER A 384 11.44 -7.82 -21.76
C SER A 384 10.89 -7.81 -23.19
N PHE A 385 11.76 -7.60 -24.18
CA PHE A 385 11.41 -7.67 -25.61
C PHE A 385 10.95 -9.07 -26.01
N LYS A 386 11.69 -10.11 -25.60
CA LYS A 386 11.33 -11.51 -25.83
C LYS A 386 10.00 -11.91 -25.16
N LYS A 387 9.72 -11.37 -23.98
CA LYS A 387 8.45 -11.58 -23.25
C LYS A 387 7.25 -10.93 -23.96
N GLY A 388 7.47 -9.82 -24.66
CA GLY A 388 6.45 -9.16 -25.50
C GLY A 388 6.07 -9.99 -26.73
N ILE A 389 7.06 -10.51 -27.45
CA ILE A 389 6.87 -11.35 -28.65
C ILE A 389 6.18 -12.68 -28.30
N ASN A 390 6.60 -13.33 -27.21
CA ASN A 390 6.00 -14.59 -26.74
C ASN A 390 4.52 -14.48 -26.30
N ARG A 391 3.96 -13.28 -26.15
CA ARG A 391 2.52 -13.09 -25.83
C ARG A 391 1.60 -13.19 -27.05
N LEU A 392 2.13 -13.06 -28.27
CA LEU A 392 1.34 -13.05 -29.49
C LEU A 392 1.15 -14.47 -30.05
N ILE A 393 2.26 -15.19 -30.26
CA ILE A 393 2.27 -16.58 -30.74
C ILE A 393 3.44 -17.30 -30.06
N ALA A 394 3.18 -18.41 -29.38
CA ALA A 394 4.24 -19.23 -28.78
C ALA A 394 3.94 -20.72 -28.89
N VAL A 395 4.94 -21.49 -29.33
CA VAL A 395 4.91 -22.95 -29.31
C VAL A 395 5.92 -23.43 -28.28
N HIS A 396 5.43 -24.06 -27.22
CA HIS A 396 6.26 -24.63 -26.18
C HIS A 396 6.26 -26.15 -26.28
N ILE A 397 7.45 -26.74 -26.42
CA ILE A 397 7.61 -28.19 -26.41
C ILE A 397 8.56 -28.55 -25.28
N PHE A 398 8.15 -29.47 -24.43
CA PHE A 398 9.00 -30.03 -23.38
C PHE A 398 8.67 -31.50 -23.15
N ASP A 399 9.69 -32.20 -22.67
CA ASP A 399 9.67 -33.62 -22.38
C ASP A 399 9.71 -33.79 -20.85
N ILE A 400 8.93 -34.74 -20.32
CA ILE A 400 8.96 -35.16 -18.92
C ILE A 400 9.76 -36.45 -18.82
N TYR A 401 10.72 -36.45 -17.91
CA TYR A 401 11.59 -37.57 -17.59
C TYR A 401 11.39 -37.99 -16.12
N VAL A 402 11.40 -39.29 -15.87
CA VAL A 402 11.31 -39.86 -14.52
C VAL A 402 12.47 -40.85 -14.30
N SER A 403 13.11 -40.79 -13.13
CA SER A 403 14.12 -41.76 -12.74
C SER A 403 13.48 -43.02 -12.15
N GLU A 404 14.10 -44.18 -12.37
CA GLU A 404 13.73 -45.40 -11.64
C GLU A 404 14.29 -45.34 -10.22
N LYS A 405 13.63 -46.03 -9.27
CA LYS A 405 14.08 -46.11 -7.89
C LYS A 405 15.33 -46.97 -7.82
N ASP A 406 16.49 -46.34 -7.80
CA ASP A 406 17.73 -46.98 -7.36
C ASP A 406 18.08 -46.46 -5.97
N GLN A 407 18.34 -47.36 -5.03
CA GLN A 407 18.79 -47.00 -3.69
C GLN A 407 20.27 -46.61 -3.75
N GLY A 408 20.56 -45.40 -4.21
CA GLY A 408 21.90 -44.83 -4.12
C GLY A 408 22.23 -44.47 -2.67
N GLN A 409 23.22 -45.14 -2.07
CA GLN A 409 23.83 -44.76 -0.81
C GLN A 409 24.80 -43.60 -1.06
N ASN A 410 24.32 -42.36 -1.05
CA ASN A 410 25.20 -41.19 -0.97
C ASN A 410 24.52 -40.09 -0.17
N SER A 411 25.03 -39.84 1.05
CA SER A 411 24.54 -38.79 1.92
C SER A 411 24.81 -37.42 1.29
N SER A 412 23.80 -36.81 0.72
CA SER A 412 23.92 -35.48 0.13
C SER A 412 23.59 -34.41 1.16
N SER A 413 24.47 -33.42 1.31
CA SER A 413 24.35 -32.33 2.29
C SER A 413 23.40 -31.22 1.80
N PHE A 414 22.18 -31.57 1.39
CA PHE A 414 21.15 -30.59 1.09
C PHE A 414 20.28 -30.35 2.32
N ASN A 415 20.10 -29.08 2.66
CA ASN A 415 19.22 -28.67 3.74
C ASN A 415 17.98 -28.01 3.15
N GLU A 416 16.81 -28.39 3.66
CA GLU A 416 15.59 -27.66 3.36
C GLU A 416 15.68 -26.25 3.96
N MET A 417 15.33 -25.25 3.16
CA MET A 417 15.08 -23.91 3.64
C MET A 417 13.62 -23.82 4.05
N PHE A 418 13.39 -23.36 5.26
CA PHE A 418 12.05 -22.98 5.69
C PHE A 418 11.79 -21.52 5.32
N ILE A 419 10.53 -21.12 5.39
CA ILE A 419 10.14 -19.77 4.98
C ILE A 419 10.77 -18.69 5.88
N GLN A 420 11.09 -19.05 7.13
CA GLN A 420 11.84 -18.22 8.09
C GLN A 420 13.24 -17.89 7.53
N ASP A 421 13.94 -18.87 6.96
CA ASP A 421 15.28 -18.69 6.38
C ASP A 421 15.25 -17.75 5.17
N VAL A 422 14.12 -17.71 4.45
CA VAL A 422 13.93 -16.86 3.28
C VAL A 422 13.70 -15.40 3.63
N MET A 423 13.27 -15.08 4.85
CA MET A 423 13.04 -13.69 5.28
C MET A 423 14.29 -12.83 5.21
N ALA A 424 15.45 -13.42 5.49
CA ALA A 424 16.76 -12.76 5.44
C ALA A 424 17.42 -12.79 4.05
N TYR A 425 16.83 -13.46 3.06
CA TYR A 425 17.48 -13.75 1.79
C TYR A 425 17.26 -12.64 0.74
N ARG A 426 18.30 -12.29 -0.02
CA ARG A 426 18.19 -11.32 -1.14
C ARG A 426 17.34 -11.92 -2.27
N GLY A 427 16.27 -11.23 -2.68
CA GLY A 427 15.36 -11.71 -3.73
C GLY A 427 14.22 -12.60 -3.24
N ARG A 428 13.89 -12.55 -1.94
CA ARG A 428 12.82 -13.32 -1.28
C ARG A 428 11.46 -13.36 -1.99
N ALA A 429 11.11 -12.32 -2.75
CA ALA A 429 9.87 -12.25 -3.55
C ALA A 429 9.61 -13.50 -4.40
N ASN A 430 10.64 -14.05 -5.04
CA ASN A 430 10.51 -15.22 -5.91
C ASN A 430 10.28 -16.50 -5.09
N TYR A 431 10.85 -16.59 -3.90
CA TYR A 431 10.74 -17.77 -3.04
C TYR A 431 9.40 -17.84 -2.31
N PHE A 432 8.82 -16.71 -1.90
CA PHE A 432 7.45 -16.65 -1.36
C PHE A 432 6.42 -17.23 -2.33
N SER A 433 6.56 -16.90 -3.61
CA SER A 433 5.72 -17.47 -4.69
C SER A 433 5.84 -18.98 -4.78
N ASN A 434 7.04 -19.54 -4.55
CA ASN A 434 7.29 -20.97 -4.60
C ASN A 434 6.64 -21.70 -3.42
N TYR A 435 6.77 -21.20 -2.19
CA TYR A 435 6.10 -21.80 -1.03
C TYR A 435 4.58 -21.82 -1.18
N GLN A 436 3.98 -20.74 -1.69
CA GLN A 436 2.53 -20.70 -1.93
C GLN A 436 2.08 -21.79 -2.92
N LYS A 437 2.91 -22.07 -3.93
CA LYS A 437 2.64 -23.11 -4.93
C LYS A 437 2.91 -24.52 -4.39
N GLY A 438 3.34 -24.68 -3.13
CA GLY A 438 3.65 -25.97 -2.53
C GLY A 438 5.05 -26.49 -2.82
N TYR A 439 5.96 -25.64 -3.30
CA TYR A 439 7.36 -26.03 -3.44
C TYR A 439 8.09 -26.01 -2.10
N ARG A 440 8.89 -27.05 -1.88
CA ARG A 440 9.97 -27.12 -0.91
C ARG A 440 11.25 -26.61 -1.55
N ILE A 441 12.07 -25.87 -0.82
CA ILE A 441 13.27 -25.21 -1.34
C ILE A 441 14.48 -25.81 -0.64
N PHE A 442 15.50 -26.22 -1.40
CA PHE A 442 16.69 -26.85 -0.84
C PHE A 442 17.95 -26.06 -1.20
N ARG A 443 18.86 -25.92 -0.22
CA ARG A 443 20.17 -25.28 -0.37
C ARG A 443 21.30 -26.29 -0.27
N ASN A 444 22.42 -25.99 -0.94
CA ASN A 444 23.66 -26.74 -0.82
C ASN A 444 24.47 -26.29 0.42
N SER A 445 25.64 -26.90 0.62
CA SER A 445 26.58 -26.59 1.70
C SER A 445 27.12 -25.15 1.64
N THR A 446 27.17 -24.53 0.47
CA THR A 446 27.60 -23.12 0.29
C THR A 446 26.47 -22.10 0.51
N LYS A 447 25.31 -22.54 1.02
CA LYS A 447 24.09 -21.74 1.27
C LYS A 447 23.43 -21.16 0.02
N GLU A 448 23.78 -21.66 -1.17
CA GLU A 448 23.10 -21.34 -2.42
C GLU A 448 21.93 -22.28 -2.65
N ILE A 449 20.88 -21.79 -3.32
CA ILE A 449 19.71 -22.61 -3.63
C ILE A 449 20.06 -23.61 -4.72
N ALA A 450 19.95 -24.89 -4.38
CA ALA A 450 20.27 -26.00 -5.27
C ALA A 450 19.08 -26.36 -6.15
N PHE A 451 17.92 -26.62 -5.55
CA PHE A 451 16.71 -27.04 -6.27
C PHE A 451 15.41 -26.72 -5.54
N LEU A 452 14.32 -26.71 -6.29
CA LEU A 452 12.94 -26.64 -5.81
C LEU A 452 12.27 -27.99 -6.04
N ARG A 453 11.46 -28.43 -5.09
CA ARG A 453 10.78 -29.72 -5.13
C ARG A 453 9.28 -29.56 -4.90
N HIS A 454 8.47 -30.24 -5.69
CA HIS A 454 7.02 -30.31 -5.49
C HIS A 454 6.54 -31.76 -5.54
N ASP A 455 5.84 -32.21 -4.49
CA ASP A 455 5.54 -33.64 -4.31
C ASP A 455 4.22 -34.09 -4.94
N GLN A 456 3.34 -33.15 -5.31
CA GLN A 456 2.03 -33.47 -5.88
C GLN A 456 1.80 -33.03 -7.32
N LEU A 457 2.55 -32.03 -7.83
CA LEU A 457 2.26 -31.41 -9.12
C LEU A 457 3.55 -31.09 -9.89
N ILE A 458 3.52 -31.30 -11.19
CA ILE A 458 4.40 -30.63 -12.15
C ILE A 458 3.79 -29.26 -12.40
N TYR A 459 4.58 -28.20 -12.24
CA TYR A 459 4.12 -26.83 -12.46
C TYR A 459 5.11 -26.06 -13.33
N GLU A 460 4.82 -25.91 -14.62
CA GLU A 460 5.66 -25.17 -15.56
C GLU A 460 5.18 -23.72 -15.70
N GLU A 461 5.92 -22.80 -15.09
CA GLU A 461 5.51 -21.42 -14.85
C GLU A 461 5.39 -20.58 -16.10
N LYS A 462 6.33 -20.73 -17.02
CA LYS A 462 6.37 -19.90 -18.23
C LYS A 462 5.12 -20.13 -19.09
N ILE A 463 4.46 -21.28 -18.92
CA ILE A 463 3.38 -21.74 -19.77
C ILE A 463 2.06 -21.90 -18.98
N GLY A 464 2.12 -21.90 -17.65
CA GLY A 464 0.96 -22.11 -16.77
C GLY A 464 0.39 -23.53 -16.88
N PHE A 465 1.26 -24.52 -17.11
CA PHE A 465 0.87 -25.92 -17.22
C PHE A 465 0.97 -26.61 -15.86
N THR A 466 -0.06 -27.38 -15.50
CA THR A 466 -0.13 -28.13 -14.25
C THR A 466 -0.52 -29.59 -14.50
N HIS A 467 0.17 -30.54 -13.87
CA HIS A 467 -0.14 -31.96 -13.96
C HIS A 467 0.04 -32.63 -12.59
N LYS A 468 -0.90 -33.50 -12.19
CA LYS A 468 -0.84 -34.21 -10.90
C LYS A 468 0.10 -35.40 -10.96
N LEU A 469 1.02 -35.48 -10.02
CA LEU A 469 2.01 -36.56 -9.90
C LEU A 469 1.45 -37.74 -9.09
N PRO A 470 1.96 -38.97 -9.35
CA PRO A 470 1.80 -40.08 -8.43
C PRO A 470 2.36 -39.78 -7.03
N SER A 471 1.83 -40.47 -6.02
CA SER A 471 2.16 -40.20 -4.61
C SER A 471 3.62 -40.44 -4.23
N ASP A 472 4.38 -41.20 -5.01
CA ASP A 472 5.79 -41.54 -4.80
C ASP A 472 6.74 -40.83 -5.79
N VAL A 473 6.27 -39.82 -6.51
CA VAL A 473 7.08 -39.06 -7.46
C VAL A 473 7.17 -37.61 -7.00
N SER A 474 8.35 -37.02 -7.10
CA SER A 474 8.60 -35.61 -6.81
C SER A 474 9.09 -34.89 -8.06
N TYR A 475 8.49 -33.75 -8.36
CA TYR A 475 8.95 -32.89 -9.44
C TYR A 475 10.04 -31.94 -8.95
N ILE A 476 11.13 -31.87 -9.70
CA ILE A 476 12.32 -31.08 -9.36
C ILE A 476 12.57 -30.00 -10.41
N LYS A 477 12.78 -28.77 -9.94
CA LYS A 477 13.34 -27.67 -10.73
C LYS A 477 14.74 -27.34 -10.20
N GLU A 478 15.75 -27.59 -11.03
CA GLU A 478 17.15 -27.29 -10.71
C GLU A 478 17.77 -26.36 -11.75
N ASN A 479 18.70 -25.54 -11.29
CA ASN A 479 19.23 -24.38 -12.01
C ASN A 479 20.72 -24.48 -12.39
N ASN A 480 21.37 -25.66 -12.25
CA ASN A 480 22.73 -26.03 -12.74
C ASN A 480 23.59 -26.83 -11.73
N CYS A 481 23.02 -27.47 -10.71
CA CYS A 481 23.80 -28.18 -9.69
C CYS A 481 23.80 -29.70 -9.89
N GLN A 482 24.69 -30.41 -9.19
CA GLN A 482 24.93 -31.85 -9.25
C GLN A 482 23.64 -32.69 -9.21
N LEU A 483 23.08 -32.97 -10.39
CA LEU A 483 21.80 -33.65 -10.55
C LEU A 483 21.81 -35.06 -9.93
N SER A 484 22.96 -35.74 -9.95
CA SER A 484 23.18 -37.01 -9.26
C SER A 484 22.85 -36.92 -7.77
N ASP A 485 23.31 -35.86 -7.12
CA ASP A 485 23.25 -35.71 -5.67
C ASP A 485 21.83 -35.31 -5.25
N ILE A 486 21.16 -34.49 -6.08
CA ILE A 486 19.75 -34.15 -5.91
C ILE A 486 18.88 -35.42 -6.05
N VAL A 487 19.20 -36.27 -7.01
CA VAL A 487 18.48 -37.54 -7.22
C VAL A 487 18.67 -38.47 -6.02
N ALA A 488 19.90 -38.63 -5.54
CA ALA A 488 20.20 -39.39 -4.32
C ALA A 488 19.39 -38.86 -3.13
N LYS A 489 19.37 -37.54 -2.89
CA LYS A 489 18.60 -36.93 -1.79
C LYS A 489 17.11 -37.27 -1.80
N VAL A 490 16.50 -37.24 -2.98
CA VAL A 490 15.05 -37.48 -3.12
C VAL A 490 14.75 -38.98 -3.04
N GLN A 491 15.65 -39.82 -3.55
CA GLN A 491 15.55 -41.28 -3.46
C GLN A 491 15.80 -41.81 -2.05
N GLU A 492 16.61 -41.13 -1.22
CA GLU A 492 16.72 -41.40 0.24
C GLU A 492 15.34 -41.36 0.92
N GLU A 493 14.44 -40.48 0.48
CA GLU A 493 13.06 -40.39 0.98
C GLU A 493 12.09 -41.39 0.31
N GLY A 494 12.61 -42.33 -0.50
CA GLY A 494 11.83 -43.37 -1.19
C GLY A 494 11.02 -42.87 -2.39
N ARG A 495 11.34 -41.68 -2.93
CA ARG A 495 10.60 -41.05 -4.03
C ARG A 495 11.39 -41.04 -5.33
N ALA A 496 10.70 -41.23 -6.44
CA ALA A 496 11.26 -41.08 -7.77
C ALA A 496 11.32 -39.60 -8.19
N VAL A 497 12.29 -39.26 -9.04
CA VAL A 497 12.52 -37.88 -9.46
C VAL A 497 11.95 -37.63 -10.84
N CYS A 498 11.12 -36.60 -10.95
CA CYS A 498 10.51 -36.14 -12.19
C CYS A 498 11.07 -34.78 -12.60
N ILE A 499 11.51 -34.63 -13.85
CA ILE A 499 12.09 -33.39 -14.38
C ILE A 499 11.49 -33.08 -15.74
N SER A 500 11.17 -31.81 -15.97
CA SER A 500 10.74 -31.29 -17.27
C SER A 500 11.90 -30.60 -17.98
N VAL A 501 12.17 -30.97 -19.24
CA VAL A 501 13.23 -30.38 -20.05
C VAL A 501 12.70 -29.94 -21.39
N HIS A 502 13.02 -28.72 -21.79
CA HIS A 502 12.59 -28.20 -23.10
C HIS A 502 13.28 -28.92 -24.26
N TRP A 503 12.58 -28.97 -25.40
CA TRP A 503 13.06 -29.69 -26.59
C TRP A 503 14.41 -29.20 -27.12
N TYR A 504 14.75 -27.93 -26.90
CA TYR A 504 16.00 -27.32 -27.34
C TYR A 504 17.19 -27.59 -26.40
N GLU A 505 16.94 -28.10 -25.18
CA GLU A 505 17.99 -28.42 -24.20
C GLU A 505 18.60 -29.82 -24.46
N GLY A 506 19.16 -30.01 -25.66
CA GLY A 506 19.69 -31.30 -26.12
C GLY A 506 20.73 -31.94 -25.20
N LYS A 507 21.68 -31.15 -24.70
CA LYS A 507 22.72 -31.61 -23.75
C LYS A 507 22.11 -32.14 -22.45
N ARG A 508 21.10 -31.44 -21.91
CA ARG A 508 20.42 -31.82 -20.66
C ARG A 508 19.63 -33.12 -20.80
N ARG A 509 18.95 -33.32 -21.94
CA ARG A 509 18.25 -34.58 -22.24
C ARG A 509 19.20 -35.77 -22.30
N ARG A 510 20.37 -35.62 -22.95
CA ARG A 510 21.40 -36.67 -22.98
C ARG A 510 21.91 -37.01 -21.59
N LYS A 511 22.17 -35.99 -20.75
CA LYS A 511 22.59 -36.17 -19.36
C LYS A 511 21.54 -36.93 -18.52
N LEU A 512 20.26 -36.62 -18.70
CA LEU A 512 19.18 -37.35 -18.02
C LEU A 512 19.15 -38.83 -18.42
N VAL A 513 19.27 -39.13 -19.71
CA VAL A 513 19.31 -40.52 -20.19
C VAL A 513 20.53 -41.26 -19.65
N GLN A 514 21.70 -40.61 -19.59
CA GLN A 514 22.92 -41.17 -19.00
C GLN A 514 22.76 -41.47 -17.49
N LEU A 515 21.96 -40.68 -16.78
CA LEU A 515 21.62 -40.89 -15.37
C LEU A 515 20.43 -41.86 -15.19
N GLY A 516 20.05 -42.60 -16.23
CA GLY A 516 19.00 -43.63 -16.14
C GLY A 516 17.56 -43.11 -16.18
N PHE A 517 17.32 -41.82 -16.48
CA PHE A 517 15.96 -41.31 -16.59
C PHE A 517 15.27 -41.79 -17.87
N LYS A 518 14.02 -42.22 -17.72
CA LYS A 518 13.15 -42.62 -18.84
C LYS A 518 12.22 -41.48 -19.22
N LYS A 519 12.07 -41.24 -20.52
CA LYS A 519 11.11 -40.26 -21.05
C LYS A 519 9.70 -40.83 -20.93
N VAL A 520 8.83 -40.14 -20.19
CA VAL A 520 7.47 -40.63 -19.91
C VAL A 520 6.43 -39.94 -20.78
N GLU A 521 6.61 -38.63 -21.05
CA GLU A 521 5.63 -37.84 -21.78
C GLU A 521 6.27 -36.68 -22.56
N ARG A 522 5.69 -36.33 -23.72
CA ARG A 522 6.00 -35.09 -24.45
C ARG A 522 4.78 -34.19 -24.47
N ILE A 523 4.96 -32.96 -24.03
CA ILE A 523 3.92 -31.93 -24.01
C ILE A 523 4.24 -30.85 -25.05
N LYS A 524 3.25 -30.55 -25.89
CA LYS A 524 3.28 -29.43 -26.84
C LYS A 524 2.15 -28.46 -26.51
N ILE A 525 2.47 -27.21 -26.25
CA ILE A 525 1.49 -26.16 -25.95
C ILE A 525 1.57 -25.12 -27.05
N PHE A 526 0.47 -24.94 -27.76
CA PHE A 526 0.30 -23.87 -28.74
C PHE A 526 -0.50 -22.75 -28.07
N GLN A 527 0.10 -21.56 -28.01
CA GLN A 527 -0.53 -20.37 -27.48
C GLN A 527 -0.68 -19.33 -28.60
N LEU A 528 -1.91 -18.87 -28.81
CA LEU A 528 -2.26 -17.80 -29.74
C LEU A 528 -3.04 -16.75 -28.94
N PHE A 529 -2.45 -15.58 -28.72
CA PHE A 529 -2.95 -14.57 -27.79
C PHE A 529 -3.28 -15.19 -26.40
N ASN A 530 -4.55 -15.17 -26.00
CA ASN A 530 -5.06 -15.74 -24.74
C ASN A 530 -5.57 -17.18 -24.86
N LYS A 531 -5.66 -17.75 -26.08
CA LYS A 531 -6.14 -19.12 -26.30
C LYS A 531 -4.94 -20.08 -26.24
N LYS A 532 -5.09 -21.17 -25.48
CA LYS A 532 -4.08 -22.22 -25.30
C LYS A 532 -4.66 -23.57 -25.71
N LYS A 533 -3.92 -24.33 -26.54
CA LYS A 533 -4.19 -25.74 -26.82
C LYS A 533 -3.00 -26.59 -26.36
N VAL A 534 -3.28 -27.59 -25.55
CA VAL A 534 -2.28 -28.53 -25.03
C VAL A 534 -2.43 -29.86 -25.76
N TYR A 535 -1.36 -30.31 -26.40
CA TYR A 535 -1.26 -31.60 -27.04
C TYR A 535 -0.27 -32.47 -26.28
N ARG A 536 -0.69 -33.68 -25.92
CA ARG A 536 0.13 -34.68 -25.23
C ARG A 536 0.45 -35.80 -26.21
N LYS A 537 1.73 -36.15 -26.36
CA LYS A 537 2.19 -37.23 -27.23
C LYS A 537 3.06 -38.16 -26.39
N GLU A 538 2.78 -39.47 -26.46
CA GLU A 538 3.30 -40.53 -25.56
C GLU A 538 2.85 -40.29 -24.10
N ASN A 539 1.94 -41.12 -23.57
CA ASN A 539 1.52 -41.08 -22.17
C ASN A 539 1.89 -42.42 -21.51
N ASN A 540 3.17 -42.59 -21.18
CA ASN A 540 3.69 -43.83 -20.63
C ASN A 540 3.69 -43.86 -19.10
N TRP A 541 2.93 -42.98 -18.43
CA TRP A 541 2.78 -43.00 -16.97
C TRP A 541 2.25 -44.34 -16.47
N LEU A 542 1.36 -44.98 -17.24
CA LEU A 542 0.86 -46.34 -16.99
C LEU A 542 1.98 -47.39 -16.99
N LYS A 543 2.85 -47.37 -18.01
CA LYS A 543 3.99 -48.31 -18.11
C LYS A 543 4.99 -48.10 -16.98
N TYR A 544 5.21 -46.85 -16.57
CA TYR A 544 6.04 -46.53 -15.41
C TYR A 544 5.43 -47.04 -14.09
N LEU A 545 4.11 -46.86 -13.87
CA LEU A 545 3.46 -47.35 -12.65
C LEU A 545 3.42 -48.89 -12.59
N GLN A 546 3.26 -49.55 -13.75
CA GLN A 546 3.33 -51.00 -13.87
C GLN A 546 4.73 -51.55 -13.59
N SER A 547 5.80 -50.88 -14.03
CA SER A 547 7.18 -51.28 -13.72
C SER A 547 7.58 -51.07 -12.25
N GLN A 548 6.73 -50.40 -11.46
CA GLN A 548 6.91 -50.15 -10.02
C GLN A 548 5.98 -51.01 -9.14
N GLY A 549 5.25 -51.98 -9.71
CA GLY A 549 4.46 -52.97 -8.95
C GLY A 549 3.17 -52.46 -8.29
N LYS A 550 2.62 -51.31 -8.71
CA LYS A 550 1.40 -50.74 -8.10
C LYS A 550 0.11 -51.26 -8.74
N ASN A 551 -0.85 -51.67 -7.90
CA ASN A 551 -2.14 -52.22 -8.34
C ASN A 551 -3.09 -51.16 -8.93
N ILE A 552 -3.98 -51.60 -9.81
CA ILE A 552 -4.66 -50.80 -10.85
C ILE A 552 -5.74 -49.83 -10.29
N ASP A 553 -6.15 -49.98 -9.03
CA ASP A 553 -7.34 -49.31 -8.50
C ASP A 553 -7.21 -47.79 -8.27
N HIS A 554 -5.99 -47.26 -8.09
CA HIS A 554 -5.76 -45.81 -7.98
C HIS A 554 -5.70 -45.07 -9.35
N LEU A 555 -5.70 -45.79 -10.48
CA LEU A 555 -5.48 -45.23 -11.82
C LEU A 555 -6.70 -44.47 -12.39
N TRP A 556 -7.91 -44.83 -11.97
CA TRP A 556 -9.14 -44.26 -12.52
C TRP A 556 -9.29 -42.75 -12.28
N GLN A 557 -8.73 -42.23 -11.18
CA GLN A 557 -8.74 -40.78 -10.89
C GLN A 557 -7.73 -39.96 -11.72
N LEU A 558 -6.68 -40.57 -12.28
CA LEU A 558 -5.63 -39.88 -13.04
C LEU A 558 -5.91 -39.83 -14.55
N VAL A 559 -6.64 -40.82 -15.08
CA VAL A 559 -6.92 -40.95 -16.52
C VAL A 559 -8.17 -40.17 -16.96
N LEU A 560 -9.20 -40.05 -16.11
CA LEU A 560 -10.51 -39.50 -16.52
C LEU A 560 -10.71 -38.00 -16.28
N LEU A 561 -9.95 -37.37 -15.38
CA LEU A 561 -10.10 -35.94 -15.08
C LEU A 561 -9.76 -34.95 -16.22
N PRO A 562 -8.95 -35.26 -17.27
CA PRO A 562 -8.71 -34.34 -18.37
C PRO A 562 -9.80 -34.36 -19.46
N MET A 563 -10.77 -35.28 -19.43
CA MET A 563 -11.81 -35.34 -20.47
C MET A 563 -12.98 -34.35 -20.24
N PHE A 564 -13.03 -33.67 -19.08
CA PHE A 564 -14.14 -32.77 -18.72
C PHE A 564 -13.71 -31.35 -18.26
N THR A 565 -12.52 -30.86 -18.62
CA THR A 565 -12.12 -29.44 -18.36
C THR A 565 -11.37 -28.80 -19.51
#